data_AF-A0A699U6Z7-F1
#
_entry.id   AF-A0A699U6Z7-F1
#
_cell.length_a   1.000
_cell.length_b   1.000
_cell.length_c   1.000
_cell.angle_alpha   90.00
_cell.angle_beta   90.00
_cell.angle_gamma   90.00
#
_symmetry.space_group_name_H-M   'P 1'
#
loop_
_entity.id
_entity.type
_entity.pdbx_description
1 polymer ?
#
loop_
_entity_poly.entity_id
_entity_poly.type
_entity_poly.pdbx_seq_one_letter_code
_entity_poly.pdbx_strand_id
1 'polypeptide(L)' 'MARKFKNIIVNCVHPGYVVTDMTSQTGYITVEEGAKGPVMAALLPDGGPSGVYFNQTQIAPFASPDL' A
#
# COMPACT_ATOMS: atom_id res chain seq x y z
N MET A 1 0.33 12.16 -9.03
CA MET A 1 1.68 11.70 -9.42
C MET A 1 1.64 10.72 -10.59
N ALA A 2 1.02 9.54 -10.47
CA ALA A 2 0.95 8.52 -11.54
C ALA A 2 0.47 9.04 -12.91
N ARG A 3 -0.50 9.95 -12.95
CA ARG A 3 -0.95 10.57 -14.22
C ARG A 3 0.12 11.39 -14.94
N LYS A 4 1.01 12.04 -14.18
CA LYS A 4 2.05 12.95 -14.69
C LYS A 4 3.30 12.19 -15.13
N PHE A 5 3.68 11.14 -14.40
CA PHE A 5 4.89 10.35 -14.67
C PHE A 5 4.50 8.97 -15.18
N LYS A 6 4.58 8.76 -16.50
CA LYS A 6 4.13 7.52 -17.15
C LYS A 6 5.16 6.38 -17.10
N ASN A 7 6.42 6.72 -16.86
CA ASN A 7 7.56 5.81 -16.76
C ASN A 7 7.97 5.51 -15.31
N ILE A 8 7.19 5.98 -14.33
CA ILE A 8 7.42 5.70 -12.90
C ILE A 8 6.13 5.09 -12.36
N ILE A 9 6.25 3.96 -11.68
CA ILE A 9 5.13 3.34 -10.97
C ILE A 9 4.92 4.11 -9.66
N VAL A 10 3.70 4.61 -9.45
CA VAL A 10 3.35 5.37 -8.23
C VAL A 10 2.01 4.88 -7.71
N ASN A 11 1.99 4.32 -6.50
CA ASN A 11 0.79 3.78 -5.85
C ASN A 11 0.67 4.26 -4.40
N CYS A 12 -0.54 4.11 -3.84
CA CYS A 12 -0.78 4.30 -2.41
C CYS A 12 -0.91 2.92 -1.75
N VAL A 13 -0.40 2.77 -0.52
CA VAL A 13 -0.50 1.52 0.23
C VAL A 13 -0.94 1.82 1.66
N HIS A 14 -2.00 1.16 2.12
CA HIS A 14 -2.33 1.06 3.54
C HIS A 14 -1.70 -0.23 4.09
N PRO A 15 -0.72 -0.16 5.01
CA PRO A 15 0.03 -1.34 5.47
C PRO A 15 -0.79 -2.26 6.39
N GLY A 16 -1.96 -1.82 6.84
CA GLY A 16 -2.71 -2.45 7.93
C GLY A 16 -2.52 -1.69 9.25
N TYR A 17 -3.13 -2.18 10.32
CA TYR A 17 -2.92 -1.62 11.66
C TYR A 17 -1.74 -2.33 12.33
N VAL A 18 -0.55 -1.75 12.17
CA VAL A 18 0.74 -2.38 12.51
C VAL A 18 1.17 -2.02 13.93
N VAL A 19 1.75 -2.98 14.66
CA VAL A 19 2.37 -2.74 15.97
C VAL A 19 3.68 -1.95 15.79
N THR A 20 3.65 -0.66 16.14
CA THR A 20 4.79 0.27 16.03
C THR A 20 4.73 1.34 17.14
N ASP A 21 5.79 2.13 17.29
CA ASP A 21 5.78 3.28 18.21
C ASP A 21 4.67 4.28 17.86
N MET A 22 4.38 4.50 16.56
CA MET A 22 3.32 5.39 16.08
C MET A 22 1.94 4.97 16.60
N THR A 23 1.72 3.66 16.77
CA THR A 23 0.48 3.07 17.29
C THR A 23 0.57 2.73 18.77
N SER A 24 1.56 3.27 19.50
CA SER A 24 1.81 3.00 20.91
C SER A 24 1.93 1.49 21.22
N GLN A 25 2.61 0.76 20.36
CA GLN A 25 2.78 -0.70 20.46
C GLN A 25 1.46 -1.48 20.43
N THR A 26 0.41 -0.92 19.81
CA THR A 26 -0.86 -1.62 19.55
C THR A 26 -1.06 -1.86 18.06
N GLY A 27 -1.79 -2.91 17.69
CA GLY A 27 -1.93 -3.33 16.29
C GLY A 27 -2.53 -4.72 16.18
N TYR A 28 -2.86 -5.14 14.96
CA TYR A 28 -3.28 -6.51 14.66
C TYR A 28 -2.19 -7.35 14.01
N ILE A 29 -1.16 -6.71 13.45
CA ILE A 29 -0.10 -7.37 12.66
C ILE A 29 1.29 -6.86 13.02
N THR A 30 2.31 -7.66 12.74
CA THR A 30 3.72 -7.28 12.99
C THR A 30 4.25 -6.31 11.94
N VAL A 31 5.41 -5.71 12.22
CA VAL A 31 6.13 -4.83 11.28
C VAL A 31 6.46 -5.56 9.98
N GLU A 32 6.91 -6.81 10.06
CA GLU A 32 7.24 -7.63 8.88
C GLU A 32 6.01 -7.90 8.02
N GLU A 33 4.85 -8.14 8.64
CA GLU A 33 3.59 -8.32 7.92
C GLU A 33 3.13 -7.02 7.25
N GLY A 34 3.17 -5.89 7.98
CA GLY A 34 2.81 -4.58 7.45
C GLY A 34 3.72 -4.09 6.31
N ALA A 35 4.99 -4.50 6.32
CA ALA A 35 5.96 -4.14 5.28
C ALA A 35 5.71 -4.85 3.94
N LYS A 36 4.99 -5.98 3.91
CA LYS A 36 4.76 -6.77 2.68
C LYS A 36 4.15 -5.94 1.55
N GLY A 37 3.13 -5.12 1.86
CA GLY A 37 2.45 -4.27 0.88
C GLY A 37 3.40 -3.26 0.23
N PRO A 38 4.04 -2.37 1.01
CA PRO A 38 5.01 -1.40 0.49
C PRO A 38 6.18 -2.04 -0.27
N VAL A 39 6.73 -3.15 0.23
CA VAL A 39 7.85 -3.86 -0.44
C VAL A 39 7.39 -4.44 -1.77
N MET A 40 6.21 -5.07 -1.83
CA MET A 40 5.64 -5.55 -3.09
C MET A 40 5.46 -4.41 -4.09
N ALA A 41 4.89 -3.27 -3.67
CA ALA A 41 4.69 -2.11 -4.52
C ALA A 41 6.02 -1.53 -5.06
N ALA A 42 7.09 -1.57 -4.26
CA ALA A 42 8.42 -1.11 -4.66
C ALA A 42 9.11 -2.07 -5.65
N LEU A 43 8.72 -3.35 -5.66
CA LEU A 43 9.31 -4.41 -6.49
C LEU A 43 8.43 -4.79 -7.69
N LEU A 44 7.39 -4.01 -8.00
CA LEU A 44 6.55 -4.26 -9.17
C LEU A 44 7.39 -4.23 -10.46
N PRO A 45 7.16 -5.16 -11.40
CA PRO A 45 7.85 -5.14 -12.68
C PRO A 45 7.40 -3.93 -13.51
N ASP A 46 8.19 -3.60 -14.52
CA ASP A 46 7.82 -2.62 -15.53
C ASP A 46 6.45 -2.96 -16.15
N GLY A 47 5.61 -1.95 -16.33
CA GLY A 47 4.22 -2.13 -16.79
C GLY A 47 3.25 -2.61 -15.70
N GLY A 48 3.72 -2.75 -14.45
CA GLY A 48 2.88 -3.01 -13.29
C GLY A 48 1.84 -1.91 -13.02
N PRO A 49 0.89 -2.16 -12.11
CA PRO A 49 -0.18 -1.21 -11.81
C PRO A 49 0.39 0.12 -11.29
N SER A 50 -0.13 1.24 -11.77
CA SER A 50 0.26 2.59 -11.35
C SER A 50 -0.99 3.45 -11.17
N GLY A 51 -1.02 4.24 -10.09
CA GLY A 51 -2.15 5.09 -9.72
C GLY A 51 -3.26 4.37 -8.96
N VAL A 52 -2.97 3.21 -8.37
CA VAL A 52 -3.94 2.43 -7.60
C VAL A 52 -3.70 2.54 -6.09
N TYR A 53 -4.69 2.08 -5.32
CA TYR A 53 -4.61 1.91 -3.88
C TYR A 53 -4.51 0.44 -3.54
N PHE A 54 -3.54 0.09 -2.70
CA PHE A 54 -3.42 -1.23 -2.11
C PHE A 54 -3.85 -1.20 -0.64
N ASN A 55 -4.79 -2.07 -0.26
CA ASN A 55 -5.00 -2.44 1.14
C ASN A 55 -4.15 -3.67 1.42
N GLN A 56 -3.06 -3.49 2.16
CA GLN A 56 -1.97 -4.44 2.30
C GLN A 56 -1.40 -4.84 0.93
N THR A 57 -1.67 -6.06 0.46
CA THR A 57 -1.16 -6.58 -0.82
C THR A 57 -2.23 -6.64 -1.93
N GLN A 58 -3.47 -6.24 -1.64
CA GLN A 58 -4.60 -6.34 -2.56
C GLN A 58 -4.98 -4.96 -3.11
N ILE A 59 -5.26 -4.86 -4.42
CA ILE A 59 -5.81 -3.63 -5.00
C ILE A 59 -7.22 -3.44 -4.47
N ALA A 60 -7.51 -2.24 -3.96
CA ALA A 60 -8.81 -1.86 -3.43
C ALA A 60 -9.28 -0.54 -4.05
N PRO A 61 -10.61 -0.28 -4.07
CA PRO A 61 -11.14 1.02 -4.42
C PRO A 61 -10.63 2.12 -3.48
N PHE A 62 -10.44 3.33 -4.00
CA PHE A 62 -10.07 4.50 -3.18
C PHE A 62 -11.19 4.96 -2.25
N ALA A 63 -12.44 4.67 -2.61
CA ALA A 63 -13.62 4.93 -1.80
C ALA A 63 -14.24 3.59 -1.42
N SER A 64 -14.59 3.41 -0.16
CA SER A 64 -15.48 2.33 0.25
C SER A 64 -16.82 2.54 -0.47
N PRO A 65 -17.37 1.52 -1.16
CA PRO A 65 -18.65 1.65 -1.87
C PRO A 65 -19.84 1.95 -0.95
N ASP A 66 -19.65 1.81 0.36
CA ASP A 66 -20.62 1.87 1.45
C ASP A 66 -20.45 3.08 2.39
N LEU A 67 -19.61 4.07 2.01
CA LEU A 67 -19.63 5.44 2.55
C LEU A 67 -20.08 6.45 1.50
#